data_AF-A0A0S2DN17-F1
#
_entry.id   AF-A0A0S2DN17-F1
#
_cell.length_a   1.000
_cell.length_b   1.000
_cell.length_c   1.000
_cell.angle_alpha   90.00
_cell.angle_beta   90.00
_cell.angle_gamma   90.00
#
_symmetry.space_group_name_H-M   'P 1'
#
loop_
_entity.id
_entity.type
_entity.pdbx_description
1 polymer ?
#
loop_
_entity_poly.entity_id
_entity_poly.type
_entity_poly.pdbx_seq_one_letter_code
_entity_poly.pdbx_strand_id
1 'polypeptide(L)'
;MPPRNVDRFSSISAEEASGTDAASAAATAATAAVQALIPHRTRELAITYGLGARLHHGERHWDDIRDELARGWERLRGAERASWSQVEADVEGAWRLVLAD
;
A
#
# COMPACT_ATOMS: atom_id res chain seq x y z
N MET A 1 16.37 44.45 47.85
CA MET A 1 16.35 43.36 46.85
C MET A 1 15.70 42.14 47.48
N PRO A 2 14.44 41.79 47.12
CA PRO A 2 13.91 40.47 47.41
C PRO A 2 14.44 39.43 46.41
N PRO A 3 14.72 38.19 46.83
CA PRO A 3 15.16 37.13 45.94
C PRO A 3 13.98 36.37 45.30
N ARG A 4 14.22 35.93 44.06
CA ARG A 4 13.82 34.64 43.46
C ARG A 4 12.32 34.37 43.29
N ASN A 5 11.88 34.50 42.04
CA ASN A 5 10.90 33.58 41.50
C ASN A 5 11.35 33.15 40.09
N VAL A 6 12.06 32.02 40.02
CA VAL A 6 12.41 31.34 38.76
C VAL A 6 12.28 29.83 38.98
N ASP A 7 11.08 29.37 39.28
CA ASP A 7 10.77 27.93 39.32
C ASP A 7 9.62 27.58 38.36
N ARG A 8 9.54 28.28 37.22
CA ARG A 8 8.61 27.92 36.15
C ARG A 8 9.15 26.86 35.19
N PHE A 9 10.48 26.67 35.15
CA PHE A 9 11.13 25.80 34.17
C PHE A 9 11.55 24.43 34.71
N SER A 10 11.45 24.18 36.02
CA SER A 10 11.84 22.89 36.61
C SER A 10 10.73 21.82 36.56
N SER A 11 9.47 22.20 36.32
CA SER A 11 8.34 21.25 36.36
C SER A 11 7.98 20.60 35.02
N ILE A 12 8.60 20.99 33.89
CA ILE A 12 8.25 20.41 32.57
C ILE A 12 9.06 19.14 32.23
N SER A 13 10.10 18.81 32.99
CA SER A 13 11.10 17.82 32.55
C SER A 13 10.93 16.41 33.14
N ALA A 14 9.81 16.10 33.80
CA ALA A 14 9.62 14.80 34.46
C ALA A 14 8.48 13.92 33.88
N GLU A 15 7.64 14.43 32.97
CA GLU A 15 6.55 13.65 32.37
C GLU A 15 6.85 13.11 30.96
N GLU A 16 7.94 13.57 30.32
CA GLU A 16 8.30 13.24 28.92
C GLU A 16 9.16 11.96 28.78
N ALA A 17 9.11 11.02 29.74
CA ALA A 17 9.95 9.81 29.70
C ALA A 17 9.21 8.52 29.26
N SER A 18 7.90 8.59 28.98
CA SER A 18 7.09 7.42 28.57
C SER A 18 6.43 7.56 27.19
N GLY A 19 6.63 8.72 26.52
CA GLY A 19 6.01 9.02 25.21
C GLY A 19 6.84 8.65 23.99
N THR A 20 8.16 8.47 24.14
CA THR A 20 9.08 8.27 23.01
C THR A 20 8.93 6.89 22.37
N ASP A 21 8.70 5.85 23.16
CA ASP A 21 8.50 4.49 22.65
C ASP A 21 7.15 4.32 21.95
N ALA A 22 6.09 4.97 22.45
CA ALA A 22 4.78 4.96 21.82
C ALA A 22 4.76 5.75 20.50
N ALA A 23 5.42 6.91 20.46
CA ALA A 23 5.56 7.70 19.24
C ALA A 23 6.44 6.99 18.19
N SER A 24 7.52 6.33 18.61
CA SER A 24 8.38 5.51 17.76
C SER A 24 7.65 4.26 17.24
N ALA A 25 6.85 3.60 18.08
CA ALA A 25 6.01 2.47 17.67
C ALA A 25 4.94 2.90 16.66
N ALA A 26 4.28 4.04 16.87
CA ALA A 26 3.29 4.60 15.94
C ALA A 26 3.91 5.01 14.59
N ALA A 27 5.10 5.63 14.60
CA ALA A 27 5.84 5.97 13.39
C ALA A 27 6.30 4.72 12.61
N THR A 28 6.71 3.67 13.33
CA THR A 28 7.08 2.38 12.74
C THR A 28 5.86 1.68 12.15
N ALA A 29 4.71 1.72 12.82
CA ALA A 29 3.44 1.18 12.31
C ALA A 29 2.95 1.94 11.07
N ALA A 30 3.04 3.27 11.05
CA ALA A 30 2.70 4.08 9.89
C ALA A 30 3.63 3.82 8.70
N THR A 31 4.94 3.69 8.96
CA THR A 31 5.93 3.33 7.93
C THR A 31 5.70 1.92 7.39
N ALA A 32 5.37 0.96 8.25
CA ALA A 32 4.99 -0.39 7.85
C ALA A 32 3.70 -0.40 7.02
N ALA A 33 2.70 0.43 7.36
CA ALA A 33 1.49 0.59 6.57
C ALA A 33 1.76 1.18 5.18
N VAL A 34 2.67 2.15 5.07
CA VAL A 34 3.13 2.69 3.77
C VAL A 34 3.92 1.66 2.98
N GLN A 35 4.74 0.82 3.62
CA GLN A 35 5.41 -0.32 2.97
C GLN A 35 4.44 -1.44 2.56
N ALA A 36 3.30 -1.57 3.23
CA ALA A 36 2.24 -2.51 2.88
C ALA A 36 1.38 -2.03 1.71
N LEU A 37 1.45 -0.74 1.38
CA LEU A 37 0.87 -0.20 0.16
C LEU A 37 1.65 -0.75 -1.03
N ILE A 38 0.92 -1.32 -1.99
CA ILE A 38 1.51 -1.84 -3.22
C ILE A 38 2.34 -0.72 -3.86
N PRO A 39 3.63 -0.95 -4.17
CA PRO A 39 4.45 0.07 -4.78
C PRO A 39 3.78 0.60 -6.06
N HIS A 40 3.86 1.91 -6.30
CA HIS A 40 3.18 2.56 -7.42
C HIS A 40 3.46 1.85 -8.77
N ARG A 41 4.72 1.51 -9.01
CA ARG A 41 5.16 0.76 -10.19
C ARG A 41 4.47 -0.59 -10.34
N THR A 42 4.29 -1.31 -9.23
CA THR A 42 3.60 -2.60 -9.22
C THR A 42 2.13 -2.43 -9.55
N ARG A 43 1.50 -1.34 -9.08
CA ARG A 43 0.12 -0.98 -9.42
C ARG A 43 -0.03 -0.63 -10.89
N GLU A 44 0.89 0.16 -11.46
CA GLU A 44 0.92 0.46 -12.90
C GLU A 44 1.04 -0.81 -13.74
N LEU A 45 1.87 -1.76 -13.31
CA LEU A 45 2.02 -3.05 -13.98
C LEU A 45 0.72 -3.86 -13.93
N ALA A 46 0.04 -3.89 -12.79
CA ALA A 46 -1.26 -4.56 -12.62
C ALA A 46 -2.33 -3.99 -13.54
N ILE A 47 -2.46 -2.65 -13.58
CA ILE A 47 -3.41 -1.97 -14.46
C ILE A 47 -3.10 -2.27 -15.93
N THR A 48 -1.84 -2.13 -16.33
CA THR A 48 -1.41 -2.41 -17.71
C THR A 48 -1.70 -3.85 -18.10
N TYR A 49 -1.45 -4.79 -17.19
CA TYR A 49 -1.72 -6.20 -17.41
C TYR A 49 -3.21 -6.49 -17.58
N GLY A 50 -4.08 -5.90 -16.74
CA GLY A 50 -5.53 -6.03 -16.85
C GLY A 50 -6.09 -5.46 -18.16
N LEU A 51 -5.60 -4.30 -18.59
CA LEU A 51 -5.95 -3.70 -19.89
C LEU A 51 -5.51 -4.60 -21.06
N GLY A 52 -4.27 -5.08 -21.05
CA GLY A 52 -3.74 -5.96 -22.09
C GLY A 52 -4.50 -7.29 -22.16
N ALA A 53 -4.78 -7.90 -21.00
CA ALA A 53 -5.59 -9.10 -20.91
C ALA A 53 -6.97 -8.91 -21.55
N ARG A 54 -7.62 -7.77 -21.29
CA ARG A 54 -8.93 -7.46 -21.84
C ARG A 54 -8.92 -7.28 -23.36
N LEU A 55 -7.87 -6.67 -23.90
CA LEU A 55 -7.69 -6.55 -25.35
C LEU A 55 -7.48 -7.91 -26.04
N HIS A 56 -6.84 -8.87 -25.36
CA HIS A 56 -6.60 -10.20 -25.92
C HIS A 56 -7.76 -11.19 -25.73
N HIS A 57 -8.57 -11.00 -24.68
CA HIS A 57 -9.58 -11.97 -24.25
C HIS A 57 -10.98 -11.35 -24.05
N GLY A 58 -11.30 -10.26 -24.76
CA GLY A 58 -12.46 -9.40 -24.51
C GLY A 58 -13.85 -10.06 -24.58
N GLU A 59 -13.97 -11.24 -25.17
CA GLU A 59 -15.24 -11.99 -25.21
C GLU A 59 -15.48 -12.83 -23.95
N ARG A 60 -14.46 -13.05 -23.12
CA ARG A 60 -14.54 -13.87 -21.92
C ARG A 60 -15.02 -13.08 -20.70
N HIS A 61 -15.65 -13.78 -19.77
CA HIS A 61 -15.95 -13.22 -18.45
C HIS A 61 -14.72 -13.24 -17.55
N TRP A 62 -14.69 -12.28 -16.61
CA TRP A 62 -13.63 -12.19 -15.60
C TRP A 62 -13.46 -13.50 -14.82
N ASP A 63 -14.56 -14.08 -14.35
CA ASP A 63 -14.54 -15.28 -13.52
C ASP A 63 -13.92 -16.49 -14.23
N ASP A 64 -14.06 -16.55 -15.56
CA ASP A 64 -13.52 -17.65 -16.36
C ASP A 64 -12.01 -17.52 -16.61
N ILE A 65 -11.48 -16.30 -16.60
CA ILE A 65 -10.09 -16.02 -16.97
C ILE A 65 -9.20 -15.63 -15.78
N ARG A 66 -9.79 -15.22 -14.65
CA ARG A 66 -9.08 -14.78 -13.45
C ARG A 66 -7.96 -15.73 -13.05
N ASP A 67 -8.24 -17.04 -13.03
CA ASP A 67 -7.27 -18.05 -12.60
C ASP A 67 -6.11 -18.21 -13.60
N GLU A 68 -6.35 -18.00 -14.89
CA GLU A 68 -5.30 -17.93 -15.91
C GLU A 68 -4.46 -16.66 -15.75
N LEU A 69 -5.10 -15.52 -15.49
CA LEU A 69 -4.42 -14.25 -15.25
C LEU A 69 -3.57 -14.30 -13.99
N ALA A 70 -4.03 -14.96 -12.93
CA ALA A 70 -3.26 -15.18 -11.71
C ALA A 70 -1.97 -15.95 -12.00
N ARG A 71 -2.05 -17.04 -12.79
CA ARG A 71 -0.86 -17.79 -13.23
C ARG A 71 0.05 -16.97 -14.12
N GLY A 72 -0.52 -16.12 -14.98
CA GLY A 72 0.24 -15.21 -15.83
C GLY A 72 0.95 -14.10 -15.05
N TRP A 73 0.31 -13.58 -14.01
CA TRP A 73 0.87 -12.57 -13.12
C TRP A 73 2.13 -13.06 -12.42
N GLU A 74 2.13 -14.29 -11.90
CA GLU A 74 3.32 -14.86 -11.24
C GLU A 74 4.51 -15.01 -12.20
N ARG A 75 4.27 -15.15 -13.50
CA ARG A 75 5.34 -15.12 -14.53
C ARG A 75 5.76 -13.69 -14.91
N LEU A 76 4.81 -12.77 -14.97
CA LEU A 76 5.03 -11.37 -15.38
C LEU A 76 5.76 -10.56 -14.32
N ARG A 77 5.35 -10.67 -13.05
CA ARG A 77 5.83 -9.84 -11.95
C ARG A 77 7.35 -9.88 -11.76
N GLY A 78 8.01 -10.98 -12.15
CA GLY A 78 9.45 -11.16 -12.04
C GLY A 78 9.98 -10.83 -10.64
N ALA A 79 10.69 -9.70 -10.53
CA ALA A 79 11.30 -9.22 -9.28
C ALA A 79 10.33 -8.46 -8.35
N GLU A 80 9.15 -8.06 -8.83
CA GLU A 80 8.16 -7.35 -8.02
C GLU A 80 7.60 -8.28 -6.93
N ARG A 81 7.54 -7.78 -5.69
CA ARG A 81 7.16 -8.57 -4.51
C ARG A 81 5.64 -8.71 -4.31
N ALA A 82 4.79 -8.10 -5.14
CA ALA A 82 3.35 -8.21 -4.95
C ALA A 82 2.76 -9.52 -5.52
N SER A 83 2.05 -10.26 -4.66
CA SER A 83 1.27 -11.44 -5.05
C SER A 83 0.05 -11.07 -5.86
N TRP A 84 -0.49 -12.04 -6.60
CA TRP A 84 -1.78 -11.91 -7.27
C TRP A 84 -2.87 -11.32 -6.36
N SER A 85 -3.00 -11.84 -5.13
CA SER A 85 -4.02 -11.38 -4.17
C SER A 85 -3.92 -9.90 -3.79
N GLN A 86 -2.74 -9.30 -3.94
CA GLN A 86 -2.56 -7.86 -3.68
C GLN A 86 -3.04 -7.05 -4.89
N VAL A 87 -2.76 -7.50 -6.10
CA VAL A 87 -3.00 -6.74 -7.33
C VAL A 87 -4.31 -7.08 -8.05
N GLU A 88 -4.97 -8.18 -7.68
CA GLU A 88 -6.16 -8.71 -8.36
C GLU A 88 -7.22 -7.63 -8.58
N ALA A 89 -7.51 -6.83 -7.55
CA ALA A 89 -8.50 -5.76 -7.62
C ALA A 89 -8.12 -4.67 -8.65
N ASP A 90 -6.84 -4.31 -8.76
CA ASP A 90 -6.37 -3.34 -9.75
C ASP A 90 -6.43 -3.93 -11.18
N VAL A 91 -6.10 -5.22 -11.33
CA VAL A 91 -6.19 -5.95 -12.61
C VAL A 91 -7.65 -6.08 -13.07
N GLU A 92 -8.56 -6.45 -12.16
CA GLU A 92 -10.00 -6.58 -12.41
C GLU A 92 -10.63 -5.24 -12.77
N GLY A 93 -10.28 -4.18 -12.03
CA GLY A 93 -10.73 -2.81 -12.33
C GLY A 93 -10.30 -2.39 -13.74
N ALA A 94 -9.04 -2.62 -14.08
CA ALA A 94 -8.51 -2.36 -15.41
C ALA A 94 -9.20 -3.18 -16.51
N TRP A 95 -9.45 -4.47 -16.26
CA TRP A 95 -10.18 -5.33 -17.18
C TRP A 95 -11.60 -4.81 -17.46
N ARG A 96 -12.30 -4.35 -16.41
CA ARG A 96 -13.69 -3.86 -16.52
C ARG A 96 -13.80 -2.46 -17.10
N LEU A 97 -12.76 -1.62 -17.02
CA LEU A 97 -12.79 -0.28 -17.60
C LEU A 97 -13.06 -0.28 -19.12
N VAL A 98 -12.60 -1.30 -19.85
CA VAL A 98 -12.82 -1.41 -21.31
C VAL A 98 -14.26 -1.81 -21.66
N LEU A 99 -15.05 -2.32 -20.72
CA LEU A 99 -16.47 -2.70 -20.93
C LEU A 99 -17.43 -1.51 -20.80
N ALA A 100 -16.94 -0.32 -20.43
CA ALA A 100 -17.76 0.84 -20.13
C ALA A 100 -18.03 1.77 -21.33
N ASP A 101 -17.71 1.35 -22.57
CA ASP A 101 -17.99 2.10 -23.80
C ASP A 101 -19.06 1.40 -24.67
#